data_AF-U3AN11-F1
#
_entry.id   AF-U3AN11-F1
#
_cell.length_a   1.000
_cell.length_b   1.000
_cell.length_c   1.000
_cell.angle_alpha   90.00
_cell.angle_beta   90.00
_cell.angle_gamma   90.00
#
_symmetry.space_group_name_H-M   'P 1'
#
loop_
_entity.id
_entity.type
_entity.pdbx_description
1 polymer ?
#
loop_
_entity_poly.entity_id
_entity_poly.type
_entity_poly.pdbx_seq_one_letter_code
_entity_poly.pdbx_strand_id
1 'polypeptide(L)'
;MTKEIAIFTAQQNYTTAQHSKGKMRRSLAHTLRCLSRLSEHEMKSIEWNENLSQCNYLYLDGELKPLNNLSESDKIALIESFNPPKIHNKKQKQTQLANYSAKLKSAIISEKKANNPLVEDAFQKLLDTPRSLPLSTKIINDIKPLLKKRVKQRINMLYKYIDAHNALTHSERSGQHTRIQEVIFKIPSKWQVSNADVTPEHNVELVHGFLNRILPNHTIKLSVIHGDEQLEHEDLCSHIHCFIDGQNKHTKEFDLRECEERVIQRYVTNSLSKEEQDFWTNSKNKKNYYHSKLRGEHWQAMFLLYTNYYFKKNEIELKGVRAEKTQKQLEKNKEMRREAKLPKAERSYNFHTRLLEEQQKLLEQKTLLEKEHEERKARINNELKTAQFNIEEHKKEIDELKQTIQTTQQEIQQSELSKQKLYQQQQQAKENLNQRTLDIEDKRHQQRQIIAQNKALEQDAIQLQERVEELEMKEVTLDISRSIAIAFAAIDRYIDAKKGGRHYESFWKQTIAAFKALNNRIAESSVMKYLKVHEDEIKDYSLTKELKTIQTPKLSTNKRSPSPEPTMRRP
;
A
#
# COMPACT_ATOMS: atom_id res chain seq x y z
N MET A 1 6.72 12.55 36.28
CA MET A 1 5.97 11.93 37.40
C MET A 1 6.88 10.89 38.06
N THR A 2 7.13 11.00 39.36
CA THR A 2 8.13 10.16 40.01
C THR A 2 7.75 8.67 39.98
N LYS A 3 8.59 7.87 39.33
CA LYS A 3 8.39 6.44 39.05
C LYS A 3 8.90 5.59 40.22
N GLU A 4 8.01 4.80 40.84
CA GLU A 4 8.39 3.92 41.94
C GLU A 4 9.05 2.63 41.43
N ILE A 5 10.24 2.32 41.96
CA ILE A 5 11.04 1.17 41.55
C ILE A 5 11.57 0.38 42.75
N ALA A 6 11.45 -0.95 42.72
CA ALA A 6 12.10 -1.82 43.71
C ALA A 6 13.55 -2.12 43.30
N ILE A 7 14.50 -1.49 43.98
CA ILE A 7 15.94 -1.66 43.77
C ILE A 7 16.46 -2.98 44.36
N PHE A 8 17.58 -3.49 43.82
CA PHE A 8 18.33 -4.59 44.42
C PHE A 8 19.65 -4.10 45.01
N THR A 9 19.94 -4.51 46.25
CA THR A 9 21.28 -4.37 46.84
C THR A 9 21.61 -5.54 47.77
N ALA A 10 22.86 -5.99 47.75
CA ALA A 10 23.35 -7.14 48.50
C ALA A 10 24.79 -6.92 48.99
N GLN A 11 25.17 -7.66 50.04
CA GLN A 11 26.53 -7.65 50.61
C GLN A 11 27.10 -9.08 50.66
N GLN A 12 28.25 -9.32 50.03
CA GLN A 12 29.02 -10.56 50.15
C GLN A 12 30.30 -10.31 50.96
N ASN A 13 30.58 -11.17 51.95
CA ASN A 13 31.67 -10.94 52.92
C ASN A 13 32.74 -12.05 52.78
N TYR A 14 33.98 -11.66 52.55
CA TYR A 14 35.12 -12.55 52.36
C TYR A 14 36.07 -12.53 53.55
N THR A 15 36.55 -13.68 54.01
CA THR A 15 37.49 -13.82 55.14
C THR A 15 38.84 -14.37 54.68
N THR A 16 39.82 -14.49 55.59
CA THR A 16 41.15 -15.03 55.22
C THR A 16 41.21 -16.55 55.04
N ALA A 17 40.08 -17.26 55.22
CA ALA A 17 39.94 -18.70 55.00
C ALA A 17 40.03 -19.09 53.50
N GLN A 18 40.61 -20.25 53.19
CA GLN A 18 40.98 -20.63 51.82
C GLN A 18 39.79 -20.71 50.85
N HIS A 19 38.68 -21.32 51.26
CA HIS A 19 37.44 -21.36 50.48
C HIS A 19 36.85 -19.94 50.23
N SER A 20 36.97 -19.04 51.21
CA SER A 20 36.48 -17.66 51.10
C SER A 20 37.35 -16.82 50.15
N LYS A 21 38.68 -16.96 50.22
CA LYS A 21 39.63 -16.42 49.23
C LYS A 21 39.34 -16.91 47.81
N GLY A 22 39.02 -18.20 47.65
CA GLY A 22 38.64 -18.77 46.36
C GLY A 22 37.40 -18.09 45.77
N LYS A 23 36.35 -17.87 46.59
CA LYS A 23 35.17 -17.10 46.19
C LYS A 23 35.49 -15.63 45.86
N MET A 24 36.29 -14.97 46.70
CA MET A 24 36.72 -13.57 46.50
C MET A 24 37.44 -13.38 45.16
N ARG A 25 38.42 -14.25 44.86
CA ARG A 25 39.18 -14.23 43.61
C ARG A 25 38.29 -14.43 42.39
N ARG A 26 37.28 -15.32 42.47
CA ARG A 26 36.30 -15.52 41.39
C ARG A 26 35.37 -14.34 41.18
N SER A 27 34.85 -13.72 42.24
CA SER A 27 34.09 -12.47 42.11
C SER A 27 34.93 -11.40 41.44
N LEU A 28 36.15 -11.14 41.94
CA LEU A 28 37.05 -10.15 41.33
C LEU A 28 37.41 -10.49 39.88
N ALA A 29 37.64 -11.77 39.53
CA ALA A 29 37.94 -12.19 38.16
C ALA A 29 36.75 -12.05 37.21
N HIS A 30 35.53 -12.31 37.68
CA HIS A 30 34.30 -12.06 36.93
C HIS A 30 34.10 -10.55 36.75
N THR A 31 34.11 -9.80 37.84
CA THR A 31 33.92 -8.35 37.83
C THR A 31 34.96 -7.61 36.96
N LEU A 32 36.24 -7.96 37.04
CA LEU A 32 37.29 -7.33 36.21
C LEU A 32 37.39 -7.90 34.79
N ARG A 33 36.48 -8.81 34.40
CA ARG A 33 36.49 -9.53 33.12
C ARG A 33 37.88 -10.09 32.80
N CYS A 34 38.40 -10.90 33.72
CA CYS A 34 39.73 -11.50 33.72
C CYS A 34 39.62 -13.00 33.44
N LEU A 35 39.49 -13.35 32.16
CA LEU A 35 39.19 -14.71 31.69
C LEU A 35 40.25 -15.73 32.14
N SER A 36 41.53 -15.36 32.20
CA SER A 36 42.63 -16.23 32.64
C SER A 36 42.55 -16.66 34.11
N ARG A 37 41.63 -16.08 34.89
CA ARG A 37 41.39 -16.37 36.31
C ARG A 37 40.06 -17.06 36.59
N LEU A 38 39.30 -17.42 35.56
CA LEU A 38 38.05 -18.19 35.65
C LEU A 38 38.28 -19.65 35.23
N SER A 39 37.61 -20.59 35.89
CA SER A 39 37.59 -22.00 35.43
C SER A 39 36.66 -22.18 34.23
N GLU A 40 36.78 -23.30 33.49
CA GLU A 40 35.91 -23.62 32.35
C GLU A 40 34.41 -23.61 32.71
N HIS A 41 34.07 -24.12 33.90
CA HIS A 41 32.72 -24.06 34.45
C HIS A 41 32.27 -22.61 34.75
N GLU A 42 33.19 -21.75 35.20
CA GLU A 42 32.88 -20.32 35.43
C GLU A 42 32.73 -19.55 34.11
N MET A 43 33.52 -19.87 33.08
CA MET A 43 33.36 -19.31 31.74
C MET A 43 31.99 -19.70 31.14
N LYS A 44 31.53 -20.93 31.35
CA LYS A 44 30.15 -21.39 31.04
C LYS A 44 29.05 -20.72 31.87
N SER A 45 29.38 -19.73 32.71
CA SER A 45 28.44 -18.91 33.49
C SER A 45 28.60 -17.40 33.28
N ILE A 46 29.42 -17.00 32.30
CA ILE A 46 29.52 -15.62 31.81
C ILE A 46 28.22 -15.23 31.08
N GLU A 47 27.82 -13.98 31.24
CA GLU A 47 26.64 -13.37 30.58
C GLU A 47 26.97 -11.99 30.02
N TRP A 48 28.22 -11.79 29.60
CA TRP A 48 28.70 -10.53 29.03
C TRP A 48 28.39 -10.49 27.52
N ASN A 49 27.76 -9.41 27.08
CA ASN A 49 27.66 -9.07 25.67
C ASN A 49 28.96 -8.35 25.25
N GLU A 50 29.75 -8.97 24.37
CA GLU A 50 31.04 -8.42 23.93
C GLU A 50 30.87 -7.09 23.16
N ASN A 51 29.75 -6.93 22.44
CA ASN A 51 29.40 -5.70 21.71
C ASN A 51 29.08 -4.52 22.65
N LEU A 52 28.96 -4.77 23.97
CA LEU A 52 28.74 -3.78 25.03
C LEU A 52 29.94 -3.67 26.00
N SER A 53 31.08 -4.30 25.71
CA SER A 53 32.25 -4.31 26.61
C SER A 53 32.79 -2.91 26.96
N GLN A 54 32.62 -1.95 26.04
CA GLN A 54 32.94 -0.52 26.23
C GLN A 54 32.05 0.19 27.26
N CYS A 55 30.88 -0.36 27.59
CA CYS A 55 29.97 0.17 28.60
C CYS A 55 30.40 -0.19 30.04
N ASN A 56 31.54 -0.85 30.20
CA ASN A 56 32.09 -1.24 31.49
C ASN A 56 33.16 -0.26 31.98
N TYR A 57 33.11 0.09 33.26
CA TYR A 57 34.03 1.07 33.85
C TYR A 57 34.59 0.59 35.19
N LEU A 58 35.89 0.80 35.39
CA LEU A 58 36.59 0.66 36.66
C LEU A 58 36.69 2.04 37.33
N TYR A 59 36.22 2.15 38.57
CA TYR A 59 36.55 3.23 39.48
C TYR A 59 37.68 2.79 40.42
N LEU A 60 38.85 3.43 40.30
CA LEU A 60 40.05 3.13 41.10
C LEU A 60 40.80 4.43 41.42
N ASP A 61 41.28 4.54 42.66
CA ASP A 61 42.07 5.67 43.18
C ASP A 61 41.49 7.08 42.96
N GLY A 62 40.17 7.18 42.74
CA GLY A 62 39.43 8.43 42.54
C GLY A 62 38.97 8.69 41.11
N GLU A 63 39.43 7.89 40.14
CA GLU A 63 39.17 8.09 38.71
C GLU A 63 38.29 6.97 38.14
N LEU A 64 37.32 7.35 37.30
CA LEU A 64 36.51 6.42 36.51
C LEU A 64 37.16 6.22 35.13
N LYS A 65 37.42 4.97 34.74
CA LYS A 65 38.12 4.61 33.49
C LYS A 65 37.41 3.43 32.82
N PRO A 66 37.35 3.36 31.47
CA PRO A 66 36.85 2.16 30.79
C PRO A 66 37.61 0.90 31.23
N LEU A 67 36.90 -0.19 31.53
CA LEU A 67 37.50 -1.44 32.02
C LEU A 67 38.43 -2.08 30.97
N ASN A 68 38.15 -1.85 29.68
CA ASN A 68 38.96 -2.31 28.56
C ASN A 68 40.35 -1.63 28.50
N ASN A 69 40.60 -0.55 29.27
CA ASN A 69 41.92 0.08 29.34
C ASN A 69 42.92 -0.70 30.22
N LEU A 70 42.49 -1.74 30.96
CA LEU A 70 43.38 -2.59 31.75
C LEU A 70 43.78 -3.84 30.96
N SER A 71 45.09 -4.12 30.88
CA SER A 71 45.57 -5.38 30.33
C SER A 71 45.17 -6.56 31.23
N GLU A 72 45.19 -7.78 30.68
CA GLU A 72 44.95 -8.99 31.47
C GLU A 72 45.98 -9.15 32.60
N SER A 73 47.23 -8.71 32.37
CA SER A 73 48.27 -8.60 33.42
C SER A 73 47.89 -7.65 34.55
N ASP A 74 47.31 -6.48 34.24
CA ASP A 74 46.89 -5.49 35.25
C ASP A 74 45.69 -6.00 36.04
N LYS A 75 44.71 -6.62 35.36
CA LYS A 75 43.58 -7.31 36.00
C LYS A 75 44.08 -8.39 36.96
N ILE A 76 45.03 -9.24 36.55
CA ILE A 76 45.65 -10.25 37.41
C ILE A 76 46.36 -9.61 38.62
N ALA A 77 47.15 -8.56 38.42
CA ALA A 77 47.87 -7.88 39.49
C ALA A 77 46.90 -7.24 40.51
N LEU A 78 45.83 -6.62 40.01
CA LEU A 78 44.75 -6.04 40.81
C LEU A 78 44.04 -7.12 41.63
N ILE A 79 43.66 -8.27 41.04
CA ILE A 79 43.08 -9.41 41.76
C ILE A 79 44.03 -9.94 42.84
N GLU A 80 45.33 -10.06 42.54
CA GLU A 80 46.29 -10.57 43.52
C GLU A 80 46.53 -9.59 44.69
N SER A 81 46.44 -8.27 44.47
CA SER A 81 46.60 -7.24 45.51
C SER A 81 45.61 -7.34 46.69
N PHE A 82 44.45 -7.99 46.49
CA PHE A 82 43.44 -8.18 47.54
C PHE A 82 43.85 -9.27 48.55
N ASN A 83 44.81 -10.13 48.20
CA ASN A 83 45.25 -11.22 49.07
C ASN A 83 46.08 -10.70 50.25
N PRO A 84 45.87 -11.23 51.47
CA PRO A 84 46.69 -10.86 52.62
C PRO A 84 48.13 -11.39 52.43
N PRO A 85 49.16 -10.67 52.93
CA PRO A 85 50.54 -11.11 52.84
C PRO A 85 50.77 -12.49 53.47
N LYS A 86 51.67 -13.28 52.89
CA LYS A 86 52.03 -14.62 53.38
C LYS A 86 52.81 -14.50 54.69
N ILE A 87 52.23 -14.97 55.79
CA ILE A 87 52.89 -15.01 57.11
C ILE A 87 53.34 -16.45 57.39
N HIS A 88 54.65 -16.64 57.50
CA HIS A 88 55.26 -17.93 57.80
C HIS A 88 54.71 -18.51 59.12
N ASN A 89 54.29 -19.76 59.10
CA ASN A 89 53.65 -20.45 60.23
C ASN A 89 52.52 -19.67 60.94
N LYS A 90 51.69 -18.90 60.20
CA LYS A 90 50.60 -18.07 60.79
C LYS A 90 49.78 -18.80 61.86
N LYS A 91 49.35 -20.05 61.61
CA LYS A 91 48.57 -20.87 62.56
C LYS A 91 49.34 -21.13 63.87
N GLN A 92 50.65 -21.41 63.78
CA GLN A 92 51.52 -21.57 64.95
C GLN A 92 51.63 -20.26 65.74
N LYS A 93 51.81 -19.12 65.06
CA LYS A 93 51.86 -17.79 65.69
C LYS A 93 50.51 -17.41 66.33
N GLN A 94 49.38 -17.76 65.73
CA GLN A 94 48.04 -17.57 66.31
C GLN A 94 47.86 -18.40 67.59
N THR A 95 48.20 -19.69 67.57
CA THR A 95 48.17 -20.56 68.76
C THR A 95 49.16 -20.08 69.84
N GLN A 96 50.35 -19.62 69.45
CA GLN A 96 51.33 -19.02 70.35
C GLN A 96 50.75 -17.76 71.01
N LEU A 97 50.21 -16.82 70.23
CA LEU A 97 49.59 -15.60 70.76
C LEU A 97 48.46 -15.92 71.74
N ALA A 98 47.55 -16.84 71.41
CA ALA A 98 46.46 -17.24 72.29
C ALA A 98 46.98 -17.85 73.61
N ASN A 99 47.88 -18.83 73.53
CA ASN A 99 48.44 -19.52 74.69
C ASN A 99 49.26 -18.58 75.59
N TYR A 100 50.03 -17.66 75.01
CA TYR A 100 50.82 -16.69 75.78
C TYR A 100 49.99 -15.51 76.28
N SER A 101 48.89 -15.13 75.62
CA SER A 101 47.88 -14.21 76.18
C SER A 101 47.22 -14.80 77.43
N ALA A 102 46.83 -16.08 77.40
CA ALA A 102 46.24 -16.76 78.54
C ALA A 102 47.24 -16.85 79.71
N LYS A 103 48.51 -17.20 79.43
CA LYS A 103 49.59 -17.19 80.44
C LYS A 103 49.82 -15.79 81.04
N LEU A 104 49.79 -14.73 80.21
CA LEU A 104 49.94 -13.35 80.66
C LEU A 104 48.79 -12.92 81.58
N LYS A 105 47.53 -13.25 81.24
CA LYS A 105 46.36 -13.04 82.13
C LYS A 105 46.49 -13.79 83.46
N SER A 106 46.93 -15.05 83.44
CA SER A 106 47.20 -15.80 84.68
C SER A 106 48.37 -15.23 85.48
N ALA A 107 49.35 -14.60 84.82
CA ALA A 107 50.46 -13.92 85.47
C ALA A 107 50.03 -12.61 86.15
N ILE A 108 49.13 -11.84 85.54
CA ILE A 108 48.48 -10.64 86.14
C ILE A 108 47.76 -11.04 87.43
N ILE A 109 46.89 -12.06 87.38
CA ILE A 109 46.19 -12.58 88.58
C ILE A 109 47.18 -13.07 89.64
N SER A 110 48.31 -13.67 89.24
CA SER A 110 49.37 -14.12 90.15
C SER A 110 50.12 -12.97 90.82
N GLU A 111 50.32 -11.82 90.13
CA GLU A 111 51.02 -10.66 90.71
C GLU A 111 50.11 -9.79 91.56
N LYS A 112 48.82 -9.69 91.20
CA LYS A 112 47.78 -9.12 92.06
C LYS A 112 47.73 -9.83 93.42
N LYS A 113 47.72 -11.17 93.41
CA LYS A 113 47.81 -12.01 94.61
C LYS A 113 49.15 -11.93 95.36
N ALA A 114 50.21 -11.44 94.71
CA ALA A 114 51.53 -11.24 95.31
C ALA A 114 51.78 -9.76 95.72
N ASN A 115 50.76 -8.90 95.64
CA ASN A 115 50.82 -7.46 95.87
C ASN A 115 51.98 -6.79 95.10
N ASN A 116 52.06 -7.02 93.79
CA ASN A 116 53.08 -6.46 92.90
C ASN A 116 52.46 -5.59 91.78
N PRO A 117 51.86 -4.43 92.11
CA PRO A 117 51.04 -3.65 91.18
C PRO A 117 51.82 -3.14 89.96
N LEU A 118 53.12 -2.85 90.09
CA LEU A 118 53.96 -2.38 88.98
C LEU A 118 54.09 -3.44 87.86
N VAL A 119 54.13 -4.73 88.22
CA VAL A 119 54.16 -5.83 87.23
C VAL A 119 52.76 -6.15 86.73
N GLU A 120 51.74 -6.02 87.59
CA GLU A 120 50.33 -6.15 87.19
C GLU A 120 49.99 -5.15 86.06
N ASP A 121 50.27 -3.86 86.28
CA ASP A 121 50.09 -2.78 85.31
C ASP A 121 50.93 -2.96 84.04
N ALA A 122 52.22 -3.31 84.15
CA ALA A 122 53.08 -3.53 82.98
C ALA A 122 52.62 -4.73 82.13
N PHE A 123 52.10 -5.80 82.75
CA PHE A 123 51.50 -6.92 82.03
C PHE A 123 50.13 -6.57 81.43
N GLN A 124 49.34 -5.73 82.09
CA GLN A 124 48.03 -5.30 81.61
C GLN A 124 48.17 -4.38 80.39
N LYS A 125 49.08 -3.39 80.44
CA LYS A 125 49.46 -2.52 79.30
C LYS A 125 49.90 -3.30 78.05
N LEU A 126 50.57 -4.44 78.24
CA LEU A 126 50.94 -5.33 77.13
C LEU A 126 49.72 -6.00 76.47
N LEU A 127 48.67 -6.35 77.23
CA LEU A 127 47.43 -6.91 76.69
C LEU A 127 46.51 -5.85 76.06
N ASP A 128 46.52 -4.64 76.61
CA ASP A 128 45.69 -3.52 76.15
C ASP A 128 46.31 -2.74 74.99
N THR A 129 47.57 -3.03 74.65
CA THR A 129 48.22 -2.48 73.44
C THR A 129 47.43 -2.90 72.19
N PRO A 130 46.98 -1.96 71.34
CA PRO A 130 46.23 -2.25 70.13
C PRO A 130 46.88 -3.33 69.26
N ARG A 131 46.06 -4.21 68.65
CA ARG A 131 46.51 -5.33 67.82
C ARG A 131 47.32 -4.90 66.58
N SER A 132 47.23 -3.62 66.26
CA SER A 132 47.85 -2.93 65.13
C SER A 132 49.17 -2.23 65.45
N LEU A 133 49.59 -2.16 66.71
CA LEU A 133 50.86 -1.57 67.12
C LEU A 133 51.86 -2.67 67.52
N PRO A 134 53.11 -2.63 67.01
CA PRO A 134 54.14 -3.58 67.41
C PRO A 134 54.65 -3.26 68.83
N LEU A 135 54.90 -4.31 69.61
CA LEU A 135 55.43 -4.24 70.96
C LEU A 135 56.97 -4.23 70.94
N SER A 136 57.57 -3.27 71.65
CA SER A 136 59.01 -3.20 71.84
C SER A 136 59.48 -4.28 72.81
N THR A 137 60.53 -5.03 72.46
CA THR A 137 61.17 -6.00 73.37
C THR A 137 61.90 -5.33 74.55
N LYS A 138 62.19 -4.02 74.48
CA LYS A 138 62.87 -3.29 75.56
C LYS A 138 62.12 -3.34 76.89
N ILE A 139 60.78 -3.38 76.86
CA ILE A 139 59.92 -3.47 78.05
C ILE A 139 60.20 -4.69 78.93
N ILE A 140 60.80 -5.74 78.37
CA ILE A 140 61.22 -6.93 79.13
C ILE A 140 62.36 -6.59 80.10
N ASN A 141 63.24 -5.65 79.74
CA ASN A 141 64.32 -5.17 80.62
C ASN A 141 63.75 -4.35 81.78
N ASP A 142 62.73 -3.53 81.51
CA ASP A 142 62.08 -2.67 82.50
C ASP A 142 61.26 -3.51 83.51
N ILE A 143 60.58 -4.56 83.03
CA ILE A 143 59.85 -5.51 83.86
C ILE A 143 60.78 -6.43 84.66
N LYS A 144 61.91 -6.87 84.10
CA LYS A 144 62.84 -7.85 84.69
C LYS A 144 63.19 -7.60 86.18
N PRO A 145 63.64 -6.41 86.62
CA PRO A 145 63.98 -6.17 88.02
C PRO A 145 62.77 -6.19 88.97
N LEU A 146 61.56 -5.96 88.46
CA LEU A 146 60.32 -5.95 89.24
C LEU A 146 59.78 -7.36 89.53
N LEU A 147 60.34 -8.41 88.89
CA LEU A 147 59.88 -9.79 89.00
C LEU A 147 60.45 -10.51 90.24
N LYS A 148 59.69 -10.51 91.34
CA LYS A 148 60.09 -11.19 92.60
C LYS A 148 60.11 -12.72 92.52
N LYS A 149 59.37 -13.35 91.60
CA LYS A 149 59.25 -14.83 91.46
C LYS A 149 59.15 -15.26 89.99
N ARG A 150 59.59 -16.50 89.69
CA ARG A 150 59.49 -17.18 88.38
C ARG A 150 60.07 -16.40 87.18
N VAL A 151 61.11 -15.59 87.42
CA VAL A 151 61.70 -14.63 86.47
C VAL A 151 61.96 -15.22 85.07
N LYS A 152 62.72 -16.32 84.97
CA LYS A 152 63.05 -16.99 83.69
C LYS A 152 61.80 -17.45 82.90
N GLN A 153 60.76 -17.91 83.60
CA GLN A 153 59.50 -18.34 82.96
C GLN A 153 58.72 -17.15 82.42
N ARG A 154 58.64 -16.05 83.20
CA ARG A 154 57.92 -14.83 82.81
C ARG A 154 58.61 -14.07 81.67
N ILE A 155 59.94 -13.97 81.70
CA ILE A 155 60.72 -13.38 80.59
C ILE A 155 60.50 -14.15 79.28
N ASN A 156 60.58 -15.48 79.30
CA ASN A 156 60.29 -16.30 78.12
C ASN A 156 58.83 -16.14 77.65
N MET A 157 57.87 -16.07 78.59
CA MET A 157 56.46 -15.80 78.30
C MET A 157 56.28 -14.44 77.59
N LEU A 158 56.97 -13.38 78.04
CA LEU A 158 56.94 -12.06 77.39
C LEU A 158 57.55 -12.10 75.98
N TYR A 159 58.74 -12.68 75.81
CA TYR A 159 59.36 -12.82 74.48
C TYR A 159 58.44 -13.58 73.51
N LYS A 160 57.83 -14.68 73.94
CA LYS A 160 56.90 -15.47 73.10
C LYS A 160 55.56 -14.78 72.87
N TYR A 161 55.11 -13.89 73.75
CA TYR A 161 53.95 -13.03 73.53
C TYR A 161 54.26 -11.95 72.47
N ILE A 162 55.33 -11.17 72.68
CA ILE A 162 55.74 -10.06 71.79
C ILE A 162 56.07 -10.57 70.38
N ASP A 163 56.83 -11.67 70.25
CA ASP A 163 57.10 -12.34 68.96
C ASP A 163 55.81 -12.72 68.21
N ALA A 164 54.82 -13.27 68.90
CA ALA A 164 53.57 -13.71 68.29
C ALA A 164 52.60 -12.56 67.98
N HIS A 165 52.60 -11.50 68.79
CA HIS A 165 51.84 -10.28 68.53
C HIS A 165 52.42 -9.54 67.32
N ASN A 166 53.73 -9.28 67.31
CA ASN A 166 54.41 -8.53 66.26
C ASN A 166 54.32 -9.23 64.89
N ALA A 167 54.49 -10.56 64.85
CA ALA A 167 54.33 -11.35 63.64
C ALA A 167 52.88 -11.38 63.09
N LEU A 168 51.90 -10.86 63.85
CA LEU A 168 50.49 -10.81 63.48
C LEU A 168 49.92 -9.38 63.43
N THR A 169 50.73 -8.34 63.64
CA THR A 169 50.30 -6.93 63.73
C THR A 169 49.56 -6.44 62.48
N HIS A 170 50.11 -6.73 61.30
CA HIS A 170 49.51 -6.32 60.02
C HIS A 170 48.59 -7.41 59.44
N SER A 171 47.94 -8.20 60.30
CA SER A 171 47.20 -9.40 59.88
C SER A 171 45.89 -9.61 60.62
N GLU A 172 44.89 -10.10 59.89
CA GLU A 172 43.63 -10.56 60.45
C GLU A 172 43.88 -11.78 61.35
N ARG A 173 43.60 -11.67 62.66
CA ARG A 173 44.12 -12.61 63.69
C ARG A 173 43.26 -13.86 63.95
N SER A 174 41.97 -13.92 63.57
CA SER A 174 41.08 -15.05 63.89
C SER A 174 40.79 -15.99 62.72
N GLY A 175 40.93 -15.54 61.48
CA GLY A 175 40.46 -16.26 60.28
C GLY A 175 38.99 -16.00 59.92
N GLN A 176 38.23 -15.34 60.81
CA GLN A 176 36.78 -15.21 60.74
C GLN A 176 36.30 -13.79 60.42
N HIS A 177 37.11 -12.76 60.67
CA HIS A 177 36.71 -11.40 60.34
C HIS A 177 36.62 -11.20 58.82
N THR A 178 35.80 -10.24 58.41
CA THR A 178 35.72 -9.81 57.02
C THR A 178 37.03 -9.12 56.64
N ARG A 179 37.72 -9.64 55.62
CA ARG A 179 38.94 -9.09 55.01
C ARG A 179 38.60 -8.15 53.85
N ILE A 180 37.57 -8.50 53.07
CA ILE A 180 36.97 -7.67 52.01
C ILE A 180 35.45 -7.87 52.06
N GLN A 181 34.67 -6.81 51.92
CA GLN A 181 33.24 -6.90 51.61
C GLN A 181 32.99 -6.43 50.18
N GLU A 182 32.16 -7.14 49.44
CA GLU A 182 31.62 -6.72 48.14
C GLU A 182 30.17 -6.27 48.35
N VAL A 183 29.84 -5.10 47.84
CA VAL A 183 28.49 -4.52 47.84
C VAL A 183 28.04 -4.40 46.39
N ILE A 184 26.88 -4.99 46.08
CA ILE A 184 26.29 -5.00 44.74
C ILE A 184 25.06 -4.10 44.77
N PHE A 185 24.88 -3.27 43.75
CA PHE A 185 23.66 -2.49 43.50
C PHE A 185 23.25 -2.61 42.03
N LYS A 186 21.96 -2.92 41.79
CA LYS A 186 21.37 -3.09 40.45
C LYS A 186 19.91 -2.61 40.49
N ILE A 187 19.48 -1.91 39.45
CA ILE A 187 18.05 -1.69 39.19
C ILE A 187 17.55 -2.86 38.33
N PRO A 188 16.54 -3.65 38.77
CA PRO A 188 16.05 -4.78 37.97
C PRO A 188 15.46 -4.35 36.63
N SER A 189 15.86 -5.01 35.54
CA SER A 189 15.50 -4.72 34.13
C SER A 189 14.00 -4.50 33.90
N LYS A 190 13.14 -5.24 34.61
CA LYS A 190 11.68 -5.12 34.58
C LYS A 190 11.10 -3.72 34.91
N TRP A 191 11.94 -2.79 35.39
CA TRP A 191 11.54 -1.41 35.65
C TRP A 191 11.81 -0.45 34.48
N GLN A 192 12.54 -0.89 33.45
CA GLN A 192 12.90 -0.09 32.27
C GLN A 192 13.44 1.28 32.68
N VAL A 193 14.55 1.26 33.40
CA VAL A 193 15.33 2.44 33.80
C VAL A 193 16.64 2.36 33.05
N SER A 194 17.05 3.42 32.36
CA SER A 194 18.18 3.43 31.42
C SER A 194 19.46 4.01 32.04
N ASN A 195 20.55 4.04 31.27
CA ASN A 195 21.75 4.78 31.68
C ASN A 195 21.59 6.31 31.55
N ALA A 196 20.56 6.79 30.84
CA ALA A 196 20.19 8.20 30.83
C ALA A 196 19.44 8.61 32.12
N ASP A 197 18.64 7.72 32.71
CA ASP A 197 18.02 7.94 34.03
C ASP A 197 19.05 7.90 35.17
N VAL A 198 19.95 6.90 35.14
CA VAL A 198 20.95 6.64 36.18
C VAL A 198 22.27 6.26 35.53
N THR A 199 23.18 7.22 35.44
CA THR A 199 24.48 7.05 34.77
C THR A 199 25.45 6.15 35.57
N PRO A 200 26.54 5.67 34.95
CA PRO A 200 27.65 5.04 35.65
C PRO A 200 28.19 5.86 36.84
N GLU A 201 28.27 7.18 36.70
CA GLU A 201 28.71 8.10 37.75
C GLU A 201 27.70 8.15 38.90
N HIS A 202 26.39 8.22 38.60
CA HIS A 202 25.33 8.13 39.62
C HIS A 202 25.40 6.81 40.41
N ASN A 203 25.71 5.69 39.75
CA ASN A 203 25.94 4.40 40.39
C ASN A 203 27.13 4.45 41.39
N VAL A 204 28.24 5.08 41.01
CA VAL A 204 29.41 5.26 41.89
C VAL A 204 29.07 6.16 43.07
N GLU A 205 28.58 7.38 42.82
CA GLU A 205 28.33 8.38 43.86
C GLU A 205 27.29 7.92 44.89
N LEU A 206 26.22 7.23 44.45
CA LEU A 206 25.19 6.71 45.33
C LEU A 206 25.79 5.67 46.29
N VAL A 207 26.53 4.69 45.76
CA VAL A 207 27.11 3.60 46.57
C VAL A 207 28.27 4.10 47.43
N HIS A 208 29.19 4.90 46.88
CA HIS A 208 30.32 5.49 47.61
C HIS A 208 29.83 6.48 48.67
N GLY A 209 28.86 7.34 48.35
CA GLY A 209 28.30 8.30 49.29
C GLY A 209 27.59 7.62 50.47
N PHE A 210 26.86 6.54 50.23
CA PHE A 210 26.29 5.72 51.30
C PHE A 210 27.40 5.08 52.16
N LEU A 211 28.34 4.38 51.53
CA LEU A 211 29.38 3.63 52.24
C LEU A 211 30.35 4.53 53.01
N ASN A 212 30.75 5.68 52.46
CA ASN A 212 31.56 6.65 53.18
C ASN A 212 30.79 7.29 54.36
N ARG A 213 29.45 7.33 54.32
CA ARG A 213 28.63 7.82 55.44
C ARG A 213 28.46 6.78 56.56
N ILE A 214 28.39 5.48 56.24
CA ILE A 214 28.18 4.41 57.24
C ILE A 214 29.48 3.70 57.69
N LEU A 215 30.53 3.72 56.87
CA LEU A 215 31.82 3.08 57.08
C LEU A 215 33.00 4.03 56.73
N PRO A 216 33.03 5.30 57.19
CA PRO A 216 34.04 6.31 56.78
C PRO A 216 35.50 5.90 57.01
N ASN A 217 35.73 4.93 57.90
CA ASN A 217 37.04 4.42 58.25
C ASN A 217 37.48 3.21 57.42
N HIS A 218 36.65 2.68 56.51
CA HIS A 218 36.99 1.55 55.64
C HIS A 218 37.21 2.05 54.21
N THR A 219 38.35 1.68 53.62
CA THR A 219 38.71 2.12 52.27
C THR A 219 37.94 1.31 51.23
N ILE A 220 37.17 1.96 50.36
CA ILE A 220 36.73 1.35 49.10
C ILE A 220 37.98 1.13 48.24
N LYS A 221 38.22 -0.12 47.84
CA LYS A 221 39.43 -0.57 47.14
C LYS A 221 39.32 -0.47 45.63
N LEU A 222 38.14 -0.76 45.10
CA LEU A 222 37.76 -0.51 43.71
C LEU A 222 36.23 -0.55 43.62
N SER A 223 35.69 -0.03 42.53
CA SER A 223 34.36 -0.42 42.08
C SER A 223 34.37 -0.67 40.58
N VAL A 224 33.53 -1.58 40.09
CA VAL A 224 33.35 -1.78 38.65
C VAL A 224 31.87 -1.73 38.32
N ILE A 225 31.59 -1.13 37.18
CA ILE A 225 30.28 -0.92 36.60
C ILE A 225 30.17 -1.81 35.38
N HIS A 226 29.09 -2.57 35.31
CA HIS A 226 28.76 -3.49 34.22
C HIS A 226 27.56 -2.97 33.45
N GLY A 227 27.80 -2.56 32.20
CA GLY A 227 26.79 -2.22 31.19
C GLY A 227 26.59 -3.31 30.14
N ASP A 228 27.24 -4.48 30.31
CA ASP A 228 27.33 -5.56 29.33
C ASP A 228 26.46 -6.79 29.63
N GLU A 229 25.83 -6.90 30.80
CA GLU A 229 24.86 -7.96 31.11
C GLU A 229 23.45 -7.69 30.51
N GLN A 230 23.37 -7.24 29.26
CA GLN A 230 22.13 -6.89 28.57
C GLN A 230 22.19 -7.14 27.05
N LEU A 231 21.01 -7.20 26.42
CA LEU A 231 20.91 -7.41 24.96
C LEU A 231 21.27 -6.11 24.24
N GLU A 232 21.74 -6.19 23.00
CA GLU A 232 22.31 -5.03 22.29
C GLU A 232 21.30 -3.92 21.99
N HIS A 233 20.01 -4.24 21.95
CA HIS A 233 18.91 -3.28 21.81
C HIS A 233 18.38 -2.74 23.15
N GLU A 234 18.87 -3.24 24.30
CA GLU A 234 18.43 -2.82 25.63
C GLU A 234 19.34 -1.69 26.17
N ASP A 235 18.77 -0.49 26.39
CA ASP A 235 19.38 0.51 27.28
C ASP A 235 18.78 0.37 28.69
N LEU A 236 19.38 -0.50 29.49
CA LEU A 236 19.09 -0.62 30.92
C LEU A 236 20.25 -0.08 31.74
N CYS A 237 19.90 0.56 32.86
CA CYS A 237 20.80 1.04 33.89
C CYS A 237 21.83 -0.04 34.24
N SER A 238 23.10 0.32 33.99
CA SER A 238 24.27 -0.42 34.42
C SER A 238 24.24 -0.72 35.93
N HIS A 239 25.03 -1.70 36.37
CA HIS A 239 25.05 -2.13 37.75
C HIS A 239 26.46 -2.19 38.31
N ILE A 240 26.61 -1.99 39.62
CA ILE A 240 27.91 -1.71 40.26
C ILE A 240 28.26 -2.72 41.35
N HIS A 241 29.51 -3.18 41.31
CA HIS A 241 30.18 -3.98 42.33
C HIS A 241 31.24 -3.13 43.02
N CYS A 242 31.08 -2.87 44.33
CA CYS A 242 31.99 -2.05 45.13
C CYS A 242 32.68 -2.91 46.19
N PHE A 243 34.02 -2.96 46.19
CA PHE A 243 34.79 -3.76 47.12
C PHE A 243 35.42 -2.89 48.21
N ILE A 244 35.13 -3.19 49.47
CA ILE A 244 35.49 -2.44 50.67
C ILE A 244 36.54 -3.24 51.46
N ASP A 245 37.59 -2.57 51.94
CA ASP A 245 38.55 -3.18 52.85
C ASP A 245 37.93 -3.40 54.24
N GLY A 246 37.94 -4.66 54.70
CA GLY A 246 37.50 -5.01 56.06
C GLY A 246 38.36 -4.39 57.17
N GLN A 247 39.57 -3.94 56.84
CA GLN A 247 40.49 -3.24 57.73
C GLN A 247 40.13 -1.75 57.85
N ASN A 248 40.01 -1.27 59.08
CA ASN A 248 39.81 0.13 59.40
C ASN A 248 41.13 0.91 59.24
N LYS A 249 41.10 1.98 58.45
CA LYS A 249 42.27 2.77 58.03
C LYS A 249 43.02 3.43 59.19
N HIS A 250 42.37 3.66 60.33
CA HIS A 250 42.98 4.25 61.53
C HIS A 250 43.40 3.17 62.53
N THR A 251 42.49 2.30 62.97
CA THR A 251 42.79 1.29 64.01
C THR A 251 43.62 0.13 63.48
N LYS A 252 43.64 -0.09 62.15
CA LYS A 252 44.14 -1.28 61.43
C LYS A 252 43.53 -2.61 61.90
N GLU A 253 42.43 -2.58 62.64
CA GLU A 253 41.67 -3.78 63.00
C GLU A 253 40.66 -4.15 61.90
N PHE A 254 40.18 -5.41 61.92
CA PHE A 254 39.23 -5.93 60.92
C PHE A 254 37.79 -5.87 61.46
N ASP A 255 37.34 -4.67 61.80
CA ASP A 255 36.11 -4.40 62.56
C ASP A 255 34.90 -3.95 61.70
N LEU A 256 34.96 -4.06 60.36
CA LEU A 256 33.90 -3.60 59.44
C LEU A 256 32.49 -4.06 59.85
N ARG A 257 32.33 -5.32 60.26
CA ARG A 257 31.05 -5.88 60.70
C ARG A 257 30.54 -5.31 62.03
N GLU A 258 31.45 -4.86 62.89
CA GLU A 258 31.10 -4.15 64.12
C GLU A 258 30.78 -2.68 63.83
N CYS A 259 31.49 -2.04 62.89
CA CYS A 259 31.13 -0.72 62.37
C CYS A 259 29.70 -0.71 61.81
N GLU A 260 29.34 -1.67 60.95
CA GLU A 260 27.97 -1.84 60.46
C GLU A 260 26.96 -1.95 61.61
N GLU A 261 27.18 -2.86 62.56
CA GLU A 261 26.23 -3.10 63.65
C GLU A 261 26.11 -1.89 64.59
N ARG A 262 27.18 -1.10 64.75
CA ARG A 262 27.16 0.18 65.48
C ARG A 262 26.31 1.25 64.76
N VAL A 263 26.34 1.33 63.43
CA VAL A 263 25.52 2.31 62.68
C VAL A 263 24.07 1.83 62.52
N ILE A 264 23.84 0.53 62.31
CA ILE A 264 22.50 -0.07 62.30
C ILE A 264 21.83 0.12 63.67
N GLN A 265 22.55 -0.06 64.78
CA GLN A 265 22.03 0.25 66.12
C GLN A 265 21.58 1.70 66.24
N ARG A 266 22.35 2.67 65.73
CA ARG A 266 21.98 4.09 65.73
C ARG A 266 20.73 4.36 64.89
N TYR A 267 20.62 3.76 63.71
CA TYR A 267 19.42 3.86 62.88
C TYR A 267 18.18 3.29 63.59
N VAL A 268 18.27 2.09 64.16
CA VAL A 268 17.18 1.46 64.91
C VAL A 268 16.74 2.34 66.09
N THR A 269 17.69 2.78 66.92
CA THR A 269 17.38 3.60 68.12
C THR A 269 16.85 5.00 67.80
N ASN A 270 17.25 5.60 66.66
CA ASN A 270 16.89 6.98 66.32
C ASN A 270 15.74 7.11 65.31
N SER A 271 15.25 6.01 64.71
CA SER A 271 14.32 6.10 63.56
C SER A 271 13.23 5.03 63.50
N LEU A 272 13.20 4.06 64.41
CA LEU A 272 12.20 2.99 64.46
C LEU A 272 11.38 3.04 65.75
N SER A 273 10.21 2.38 65.76
CA SER A 273 9.32 2.36 66.93
C SER A 273 9.98 1.68 68.14
N LYS A 274 9.49 1.95 69.36
CA LYS A 274 10.01 1.31 70.58
C LYS A 274 9.90 -0.23 70.49
N GLU A 275 8.83 -0.74 69.90
CA GLU A 275 8.59 -2.17 69.69
C GLU A 275 9.63 -2.79 68.74
N GLU A 276 10.00 -2.07 67.67
CA GLU A 276 11.08 -2.48 66.76
C GLU A 276 12.45 -2.44 67.43
N GLN A 277 12.70 -1.44 68.29
CA GLN A 277 13.94 -1.33 69.07
C GLN A 277 14.08 -2.47 70.09
N ASP A 278 12.98 -2.83 70.77
CA ASP A 278 12.92 -3.96 71.69
C ASP A 278 13.08 -5.30 70.93
N PHE A 279 12.46 -5.45 69.75
CA PHE A 279 12.62 -6.64 68.91
C PHE A 279 14.06 -6.83 68.38
N TRP A 280 14.69 -5.75 67.92
CA TRP A 280 16.11 -5.73 67.54
C TRP A 280 17.00 -6.13 68.72
N THR A 281 16.81 -5.52 69.89
CA THR A 281 17.63 -5.78 71.09
C THR A 281 17.49 -7.23 71.55
N ASN A 282 16.26 -7.76 71.58
CA ASN A 282 15.99 -9.16 71.90
C ASN A 282 16.60 -10.14 70.87
N SER A 283 16.58 -9.80 69.57
CA SER A 283 17.20 -10.61 68.51
C SER A 283 18.72 -10.62 68.63
N LYS A 284 19.31 -9.44 68.86
CA LYS A 284 20.76 -9.21 69.02
C LYS A 284 21.33 -9.98 70.20
N ASN A 285 20.65 -9.96 71.35
CA ASN A 285 21.05 -10.73 72.53
C ASN A 285 21.04 -12.25 72.28
N LYS A 286 20.10 -12.74 71.46
CA LYS A 286 19.99 -14.17 71.08
C LYS A 286 21.00 -14.60 69.99
N LYS A 287 21.66 -13.67 69.30
CA LYS A 287 22.70 -13.89 68.25
C LYS A 287 22.36 -14.97 67.21
N ASN A 288 21.07 -15.15 66.91
CA ASN A 288 20.57 -16.25 66.10
C ASN A 288 20.46 -15.89 64.60
N TYR A 289 19.92 -16.82 63.80
CA TYR A 289 19.66 -16.59 62.37
C TYR A 289 18.78 -15.34 62.12
N TYR A 290 17.78 -15.10 62.97
CA TYR A 290 16.89 -13.95 62.85
C TYR A 290 17.64 -12.62 63.04
N HIS A 291 18.61 -12.53 63.95
CA HIS A 291 19.49 -11.35 64.06
C HIS A 291 20.26 -11.08 62.76
N SER A 292 20.81 -12.13 62.15
CA SER A 292 21.54 -11.99 60.88
C SER A 292 20.66 -11.51 59.73
N LYS A 293 19.40 -11.99 59.66
CA LYS A 293 18.38 -11.52 58.71
C LYS A 293 17.99 -10.07 58.99
N LEU A 294 17.70 -9.73 60.25
CA LEU A 294 17.23 -8.42 60.68
C LEU A 294 18.30 -7.33 60.46
N ARG A 295 19.58 -7.63 60.71
CA ARG A 295 20.71 -6.75 60.35
C ARG A 295 20.72 -6.45 58.85
N GLY A 296 20.43 -7.44 58.01
CA GLY A 296 20.29 -7.24 56.55
C GLY A 296 19.07 -6.40 56.19
N GLU A 297 17.90 -6.68 56.78
CA GLU A 297 16.67 -5.90 56.54
C GLU A 297 16.80 -4.44 57.01
N HIS A 298 17.56 -4.12 58.07
CA HIS A 298 17.84 -2.73 58.46
C HIS A 298 18.92 -2.07 57.59
N TRP A 299 19.99 -2.78 57.22
CA TRP A 299 21.02 -2.24 56.30
C TRP A 299 20.40 -1.85 54.94
N GLN A 300 19.52 -2.69 54.40
CA GLN A 300 18.75 -2.39 53.19
C GLN A 300 17.73 -1.25 53.40
N ALA A 301 17.27 -0.98 54.63
CA ALA A 301 16.45 0.20 54.91
C ALA A 301 17.27 1.49 54.82
N MET A 302 18.45 1.49 55.44
CA MET A 302 19.39 2.62 55.41
C MET A 302 19.86 2.92 53.98
N PHE A 303 20.17 1.89 53.18
CA PHE A 303 20.54 2.06 51.77
C PHE A 303 19.38 2.67 50.97
N LEU A 304 18.16 2.16 51.12
CA LEU A 304 16.97 2.68 50.41
C LEU A 304 16.66 4.14 50.77
N LEU A 305 16.80 4.51 52.04
CA LEU A 305 16.64 5.90 52.51
C LEU A 305 17.72 6.81 51.88
N TYR A 306 18.96 6.34 51.77
CA TYR A 306 20.02 7.08 51.10
C TYR A 306 19.80 7.19 49.59
N THR A 307 19.36 6.12 48.92
CA THR A 307 18.96 6.13 47.51
C THR A 307 17.89 7.19 47.22
N ASN A 308 16.84 7.25 48.04
CA ASN A 308 15.77 8.24 47.87
C ASN A 308 16.22 9.68 48.16
N TYR A 309 17.13 9.86 49.11
CA TYR A 309 17.80 11.16 49.32
C TYR A 309 18.67 11.54 48.11
N TYR A 310 19.44 10.61 47.55
CA TYR A 310 20.31 10.82 46.40
C TYR A 310 19.51 11.17 45.13
N PHE A 311 18.48 10.38 44.79
CA PHE A 311 17.59 10.66 43.66
C PHE A 311 16.92 12.03 43.80
N LYS A 312 16.37 12.37 44.98
CA LYS A 312 15.78 13.70 45.21
C LYS A 312 16.80 14.83 45.13
N LYS A 313 18.04 14.63 45.59
CA LYS A 313 19.09 15.66 45.58
C LYS A 313 19.54 15.99 44.15
N ASN A 314 19.58 15.01 43.27
CA ASN A 314 20.08 15.14 41.90
C ASN A 314 18.95 15.13 40.85
N GLU A 315 17.72 15.47 41.27
CA GLU A 315 16.54 15.69 40.42
C GLU A 315 16.11 14.48 39.55
N ILE A 316 16.53 13.27 39.92
CA ILE A 316 16.18 12.02 39.24
C ILE A 316 14.72 11.66 39.59
N GLU A 317 13.86 11.52 38.57
CA GLU A 317 12.41 11.20 38.70
C GLU A 317 12.12 9.74 39.15
N LEU A 318 12.98 9.15 39.98
CA LEU A 318 12.85 7.78 40.51
C LEU A 318 12.64 7.79 42.03
N LYS A 319 11.86 6.83 42.52
CA LYS A 319 11.68 6.58 43.95
C LYS A 319 11.91 5.10 44.25
N GLY A 320 12.98 4.81 44.98
CA GLY A 320 13.27 3.50 45.52
C GLY A 320 12.21 3.07 46.55
N VAL A 321 11.55 1.95 46.29
CA VAL A 321 10.61 1.31 47.22
C VAL A 321 11.07 -0.11 47.59
N ARG A 322 10.50 -0.68 48.65
CA ARG A 322 10.68 -2.10 48.95
C ARG A 322 9.77 -2.93 48.05
N ALA A 323 10.27 -4.04 47.53
CA ALA A 323 9.41 -5.05 46.92
C ALA A 323 8.41 -5.56 47.96
N GLU A 324 7.12 -5.48 47.66
CA GLU A 324 6.05 -5.88 48.56
C GLU A 324 6.13 -7.37 48.91
N LYS A 325 5.77 -7.71 50.16
CA LYS A 325 5.74 -9.10 50.65
C LYS A 325 4.41 -9.79 50.34
N THR A 326 3.86 -9.61 49.14
CA THR A 326 2.62 -10.28 48.69
C THR A 326 2.84 -11.78 48.51
N GLN A 327 1.77 -12.60 48.60
CA GLN A 327 1.90 -14.06 48.43
C GLN A 327 2.48 -14.43 47.05
N LYS A 328 2.07 -13.74 45.98
CA LYS A 328 2.62 -13.92 44.62
C LYS A 328 4.13 -13.63 44.56
N GLN A 329 4.59 -12.58 45.25
CA GLN A 329 6.02 -12.28 45.34
C GLN A 329 6.75 -13.27 46.28
N LEU A 330 6.10 -13.81 47.31
CA LEU A 330 6.68 -14.86 48.17
C LEU A 330 6.88 -16.17 47.41
N GLU A 331 5.93 -16.62 46.59
CA GLU A 331 6.12 -17.78 45.72
C GLU A 331 7.21 -17.54 44.67
N LYS A 332 7.20 -16.38 43.98
CA LYS A 332 8.30 -16.01 43.06
C LYS A 332 9.66 -15.96 43.79
N ASN A 333 9.70 -15.54 45.06
CA ASN A 333 10.91 -15.59 45.89
C ASN A 333 11.33 -17.01 46.29
N LYS A 334 10.42 -18.00 46.36
CA LYS A 334 10.78 -19.42 46.51
C LYS A 334 11.34 -19.97 45.20
N GLU A 335 10.69 -19.66 44.08
CA GLU A 335 11.13 -20.07 42.74
C GLU A 335 12.54 -19.54 42.43
N MET A 336 12.79 -18.23 42.58
CA MET A 336 14.13 -17.68 42.39
C MET A 336 15.21 -18.32 43.30
N ARG A 337 14.82 -18.89 44.47
CA ARG A 337 15.73 -19.66 45.35
C ARG A 337 15.87 -21.14 44.95
N ARG A 338 14.99 -21.68 44.10
CA ARG A 338 15.16 -22.95 43.40
C ARG A 338 16.14 -22.74 42.24
N GLU A 339 15.84 -21.78 41.36
CA GLU A 339 16.67 -21.41 40.22
C GLU A 339 18.11 -21.06 40.64
N ALA A 340 18.29 -20.26 41.70
CA ALA A 340 19.63 -19.89 42.20
C ALA A 340 20.48 -21.08 42.71
N LYS A 341 19.91 -22.28 42.88
CA LYS A 341 20.67 -23.51 43.19
C LYS A 341 21.11 -24.27 41.94
N LEU A 342 20.43 -24.10 40.81
CA LEU A 342 20.80 -24.73 39.55
C LEU A 342 22.11 -24.12 39.01
N PRO A 343 22.92 -24.87 38.24
CA PRO A 343 23.95 -24.33 37.35
C PRO A 343 23.40 -23.17 36.52
N LYS A 344 24.22 -22.13 36.25
CA LYS A 344 23.69 -20.86 35.71
C LYS A 344 22.97 -21.07 34.37
N ALA A 345 23.52 -21.92 33.50
CA ALA A 345 22.97 -22.29 32.19
C ALA A 345 21.61 -23.03 32.27
N GLU A 346 21.30 -23.72 33.37
CA GLU A 346 20.05 -24.49 33.56
C GLU A 346 18.89 -23.64 34.11
N ARG A 347 19.13 -22.38 34.47
CA ARG A 347 18.12 -21.49 35.07
C ARG A 347 17.18 -20.95 34.01
N SER A 348 15.87 -20.99 34.26
CA SER A 348 14.88 -20.51 33.29
C SER A 348 15.03 -19.01 32.94
N TYR A 349 15.50 -18.20 33.90
CA TYR A 349 15.64 -16.75 33.75
C TYR A 349 17.11 -16.32 33.81
N ASN A 350 17.86 -16.59 32.73
CA ASN A 350 19.26 -16.20 32.56
C ASN A 350 19.43 -15.43 31.23
N PHE A 351 20.61 -14.87 30.96
CA PHE A 351 20.85 -14.08 29.74
C PHE A 351 20.73 -14.92 28.46
N HIS A 352 21.24 -16.16 28.49
CA HIS A 352 21.22 -17.08 27.37
C HIS A 352 19.81 -17.61 27.06
N THR A 353 18.99 -17.96 28.07
CA THR A 353 17.59 -18.34 27.83
C THR A 353 16.78 -17.16 27.30
N ARG A 354 17.03 -15.94 27.79
CA ARG A 354 16.40 -14.74 27.25
C ARG A 354 16.80 -14.44 25.80
N LEU A 355 18.06 -14.66 25.43
CA LEU A 355 18.53 -14.55 24.05
C LEU A 355 17.87 -15.60 23.14
N LEU A 356 17.69 -16.84 23.62
CA LEU A 356 16.96 -17.88 22.89
C LEU A 356 15.46 -17.56 22.76
N GLU A 357 14.82 -17.04 23.82
CA GLU A 357 13.43 -16.56 23.76
C GLU A 357 13.25 -15.41 22.75
N GLU A 358 14.23 -14.51 22.63
CA GLU A 358 14.21 -13.43 21.65
C GLU A 358 14.40 -13.97 20.23
N GLN A 359 15.41 -14.83 20.01
CA GLN A 359 15.63 -15.48 18.71
C GLN A 359 14.40 -16.28 18.25
N GLN A 360 13.70 -16.96 19.17
CA GLN A 360 12.44 -17.63 18.88
C GLN A 360 11.33 -16.63 18.49
N LYS A 361 11.15 -15.53 19.24
CA LYS A 361 10.15 -14.49 18.89
C LYS A 361 10.44 -13.84 17.53
N LEU A 362 11.71 -13.58 17.21
CA LEU A 362 12.14 -13.05 15.91
C LEU A 362 11.88 -14.06 14.78
N LEU A 363 12.08 -15.36 15.03
CA LEU A 363 11.75 -16.41 14.07
C LEU A 363 10.22 -16.53 13.87
N GLU A 364 9.43 -16.51 14.94
CA GLU A 364 7.96 -16.51 14.90
C GLU A 364 7.40 -15.29 14.14
N GLN A 365 7.92 -14.09 14.40
CA GLN A 365 7.59 -12.87 13.65
C GLN A 365 7.99 -12.99 12.17
N LYS A 366 9.18 -13.51 11.87
CA LYS A 366 9.63 -13.72 10.50
C LYS A 366 8.72 -14.70 9.75
N THR A 367 8.37 -15.84 10.36
CA THR A 367 7.46 -16.83 9.76
C THR A 367 6.05 -16.26 9.54
N LEU A 368 5.57 -15.38 10.43
CA LEU A 368 4.31 -14.65 10.23
C LEU A 368 4.40 -13.70 9.02
N LEU A 369 5.47 -12.91 8.90
CA LEU A 369 5.69 -12.00 7.78
C LEU A 369 5.89 -12.75 6.44
N GLU A 370 6.57 -13.90 6.44
CA GLU A 370 6.70 -14.77 5.27
C GLU A 370 5.34 -15.33 4.82
N LYS A 371 4.47 -15.69 5.77
CA LYS A 371 3.09 -16.12 5.49
C LYS A 371 2.23 -14.98 4.93
N GLU A 372 2.27 -13.80 5.52
CA GLU A 372 1.58 -12.60 5.00
C GLU A 372 2.08 -12.23 3.58
N HIS A 373 3.38 -12.37 3.33
CA HIS A 373 3.98 -12.11 2.02
C HIS A 373 3.50 -13.10 0.95
N GLU A 374 3.49 -14.40 1.24
CA GLU A 374 2.98 -15.40 0.29
C GLU A 374 1.46 -15.29 0.08
N GLU A 375 0.68 -14.95 1.11
CA GLU A 375 -0.76 -14.65 0.96
C GLU A 375 -0.99 -13.43 0.05
N ARG A 376 -0.22 -12.35 0.24
CA ARG A 376 -0.27 -11.15 -0.63
C ARG A 376 0.14 -11.46 -2.06
N LYS A 377 1.17 -12.27 -2.27
CA LYS A 377 1.66 -12.73 -3.57
C LYS A 377 0.67 -13.65 -4.28
N ALA A 378 -0.02 -14.53 -3.56
CA ALA A 378 -1.13 -15.32 -4.09
C ALA A 378 -2.31 -14.44 -4.53
N ARG A 379 -2.61 -13.38 -3.75
CA ARG A 379 -3.63 -12.37 -4.09
C ARG A 379 -3.29 -11.65 -5.40
N ILE A 380 -2.08 -11.12 -5.52
CA ILE A 380 -1.58 -10.44 -6.73
C ILE A 380 -1.58 -11.40 -7.93
N ASN A 381 -1.19 -12.66 -7.76
CA ASN A 381 -1.24 -13.66 -8.84
C ASN A 381 -2.68 -13.98 -9.30
N ASN A 382 -3.68 -13.91 -8.43
CA ASN A 382 -5.08 -14.06 -8.82
C ASN A 382 -5.61 -12.79 -9.50
N GLU A 383 -5.27 -11.61 -9.00
CA GLU A 383 -5.59 -10.32 -9.62
C GLU A 383 -5.00 -10.23 -11.05
N LEU A 384 -3.75 -10.70 -11.24
CA LEU A 384 -3.11 -10.81 -12.56
C LEU A 384 -3.81 -11.82 -13.50
N LYS A 385 -4.25 -12.98 -13.00
CA LYS A 385 -5.02 -13.95 -13.80
C LYS A 385 -6.36 -13.38 -14.25
N THR A 386 -7.08 -12.68 -13.39
CA THR A 386 -8.33 -11.99 -13.76
C THR A 386 -8.07 -10.90 -14.79
N ALA A 387 -7.02 -10.09 -14.61
CA ALA A 387 -6.64 -9.09 -15.61
C ALA A 387 -6.29 -9.71 -16.97
N GLN A 388 -5.54 -10.83 -16.98
CA GLN A 388 -5.23 -11.58 -18.21
C GLN A 388 -6.48 -12.15 -18.88
N PHE A 389 -7.43 -12.70 -18.11
CA PHE A 389 -8.70 -13.19 -18.64
C PHE A 389 -9.52 -12.07 -19.30
N ASN A 390 -9.68 -10.94 -18.62
CA ASN A 390 -10.42 -9.78 -19.13
C ASN A 390 -9.76 -9.20 -20.40
N ILE A 391 -8.41 -9.17 -20.46
CA ILE A 391 -7.68 -8.79 -21.67
C ILE A 391 -7.98 -9.74 -22.84
N GLU A 392 -8.11 -11.05 -22.58
CA GLU A 392 -8.42 -12.03 -23.62
C GLU A 392 -9.89 -12.00 -24.08
N GLU A 393 -10.83 -11.60 -23.22
CA GLU A 393 -12.20 -11.30 -23.64
C GLU A 393 -12.28 -10.02 -24.48
N HIS A 394 -11.69 -8.91 -24.01
CA HIS A 394 -11.68 -7.66 -24.77
C HIS A 394 -10.98 -7.78 -26.14
N LYS A 395 -9.99 -8.67 -26.30
CA LYS A 395 -9.45 -9.01 -27.64
C LYS A 395 -10.51 -9.62 -28.56
N LYS A 396 -11.33 -10.56 -28.06
CA LYS A 396 -12.40 -11.20 -28.86
C LYS A 396 -13.45 -10.18 -29.26
N GLU A 397 -13.91 -9.36 -28.31
CA GLU A 397 -14.83 -8.25 -28.60
C GLU A 397 -14.26 -7.31 -29.68
N ILE A 398 -12.98 -6.96 -29.59
CA ILE A 398 -12.29 -6.15 -30.60
C ILE A 398 -12.23 -6.84 -31.97
N ASP A 399 -12.02 -8.15 -32.03
CA ASP A 399 -11.96 -8.90 -33.30
C ASP A 399 -13.35 -9.15 -33.92
N GLU A 400 -14.39 -9.36 -33.10
CA GLU A 400 -15.80 -9.38 -33.53
C GLU A 400 -16.25 -8.01 -34.05
N LEU A 401 -15.85 -6.92 -33.39
CA LEU A 401 -16.08 -5.56 -33.87
C LEU A 401 -15.34 -5.28 -35.18
N LYS A 402 -14.11 -5.78 -35.38
CA LYS A 402 -13.40 -5.68 -36.67
C LYS A 402 -14.15 -6.41 -37.79
N GLN A 403 -14.61 -7.63 -37.56
CA GLN A 403 -15.40 -8.38 -38.55
C GLN A 403 -16.71 -7.68 -38.90
N THR A 404 -17.37 -7.09 -37.89
CA THR A 404 -18.58 -6.28 -38.06
C THR A 404 -18.30 -5.06 -38.94
N ILE A 405 -17.26 -4.27 -38.61
CA ILE A 405 -16.85 -3.08 -39.38
C ILE A 405 -16.49 -3.46 -40.83
N GLN A 406 -15.76 -4.56 -41.03
CA GLN A 406 -15.38 -5.04 -42.36
C GLN A 406 -16.61 -5.46 -43.19
N THR A 407 -17.60 -6.07 -42.55
CA THR A 407 -18.87 -6.45 -43.20
C THR A 407 -19.65 -5.20 -43.63
N THR A 408 -19.85 -4.25 -42.71
CA THR A 408 -20.54 -2.98 -43.01
C THR A 408 -19.81 -2.15 -44.07
N GLN A 409 -18.47 -2.19 -44.13
CA GLN A 409 -17.72 -1.56 -45.22
C GLN A 409 -18.00 -2.20 -46.60
N GLN A 410 -18.17 -3.53 -46.67
CA GLN A 410 -18.56 -4.21 -47.90
C GLN A 410 -20.01 -3.87 -48.31
N GLU A 411 -20.93 -3.81 -47.33
CA GLU A 411 -22.32 -3.38 -47.57
C GLU A 411 -22.40 -1.94 -48.10
N ILE A 412 -21.62 -1.02 -47.53
CA ILE A 412 -21.50 0.37 -48.00
C ILE A 412 -21.00 0.39 -49.45
N GLN A 413 -19.92 -0.34 -49.77
CA GLN A 413 -19.38 -0.40 -51.14
C GLN A 413 -20.40 -0.98 -52.15
N GLN A 414 -21.16 -2.01 -51.77
CA GLN A 414 -22.23 -2.55 -52.62
C GLN A 414 -23.38 -1.55 -52.80
N SER A 415 -23.73 -0.80 -51.76
CA SER A 415 -24.74 0.26 -51.80
C SER A 415 -24.31 1.42 -52.70
N GLU A 416 -23.05 1.87 -52.60
CA GLU A 416 -22.48 2.90 -53.47
C GLU A 416 -22.43 2.47 -54.94
N LEU A 417 -21.99 1.23 -55.22
CA LEU A 417 -22.00 0.67 -56.57
C LEU A 417 -23.42 0.57 -57.14
N SER A 418 -24.40 0.22 -56.31
CA SER A 418 -25.82 0.15 -56.70
C SER A 418 -26.42 1.53 -56.96
N LYS A 419 -26.07 2.52 -56.14
CA LYS A 419 -26.42 3.95 -56.33
C LYS A 419 -25.80 4.50 -57.62
N GLN A 420 -24.57 4.12 -57.96
CA GLN A 420 -23.90 4.52 -59.20
C GLN A 420 -24.60 3.91 -60.44
N LYS A 421 -24.99 2.63 -60.39
CA LYS A 421 -25.79 1.97 -61.44
C LYS A 421 -27.16 2.64 -61.62
N LEU A 422 -27.85 2.96 -60.52
CA LEU A 422 -29.13 3.70 -60.55
C LEU A 422 -28.97 5.08 -61.19
N TYR A 423 -27.88 5.80 -60.90
CA TYR A 423 -27.60 7.09 -61.51
C TYR A 423 -27.31 6.98 -63.03
N GLN A 424 -26.57 5.95 -63.45
CA GLN A 424 -26.35 5.66 -64.89
C GLN A 424 -27.68 5.33 -65.61
N GLN A 425 -28.52 4.48 -65.01
CA GLN A 425 -29.86 4.19 -65.53
C GLN A 425 -30.75 5.44 -65.61
N GLN A 426 -30.66 6.35 -64.63
CA GLN A 426 -31.39 7.61 -64.64
C GLN A 426 -30.95 8.55 -65.78
N GLN A 427 -29.64 8.65 -66.04
CA GLN A 427 -29.13 9.43 -67.18
C GLN A 427 -29.56 8.81 -68.51
N GLN A 428 -29.39 7.49 -68.68
CA GLN A 428 -29.80 6.79 -69.90
C GLN A 428 -31.32 6.87 -70.14
N ALA A 429 -32.14 6.83 -69.09
CA ALA A 429 -33.58 7.07 -69.19
C ALA A 429 -33.92 8.51 -69.63
N LYS A 430 -33.14 9.50 -69.17
CA LYS A 430 -33.28 10.91 -69.57
C LYS A 430 -32.85 11.16 -71.01
N GLU A 431 -31.77 10.52 -71.48
CA GLU A 431 -31.35 10.54 -72.88
C GLU A 431 -32.41 9.92 -73.81
N ASN A 432 -32.94 8.75 -73.43
CA ASN A 432 -34.06 8.10 -74.13
C ASN A 432 -35.33 8.98 -74.16
N LEU A 433 -35.59 9.76 -73.11
CA LEU A 433 -36.72 10.69 -73.06
C LEU A 433 -36.52 11.89 -74.01
N ASN A 434 -35.31 12.45 -74.05
CA ASN A 434 -34.94 13.52 -74.98
C ASN A 434 -35.06 13.03 -76.44
N GLN A 435 -34.52 11.84 -76.76
CA GLN A 435 -34.63 11.28 -78.10
C GLN A 435 -36.08 11.05 -78.52
N ARG A 436 -36.92 10.50 -77.62
CA ARG A 436 -38.37 10.38 -77.87
C ARG A 436 -39.07 11.72 -78.06
N THR A 437 -38.56 12.79 -77.47
CA THR A 437 -39.13 14.13 -77.63
C THR A 437 -38.79 14.68 -79.03
N LEU A 438 -37.55 14.52 -79.49
CA LEU A 438 -37.14 14.84 -80.87
C LEU A 438 -37.96 14.04 -81.90
N ASP A 439 -38.09 12.72 -81.72
CA ASP A 439 -38.94 11.85 -82.57
C ASP A 439 -40.41 12.33 -82.65
N ILE A 440 -40.93 12.92 -81.57
CA ILE A 440 -42.28 13.48 -81.49
C ILE A 440 -42.37 14.84 -82.20
N GLU A 441 -41.32 15.67 -82.13
CA GLU A 441 -41.26 16.94 -82.84
C GLU A 441 -41.13 16.74 -84.37
N ASP A 442 -40.31 15.80 -84.82
CA ASP A 442 -40.22 15.40 -86.23
C ASP A 442 -41.55 14.85 -86.75
N LYS A 443 -42.21 13.95 -86.01
CA LYS A 443 -43.56 13.46 -86.37
C LYS A 443 -44.59 14.58 -86.40
N ARG A 444 -44.51 15.57 -85.49
CA ARG A 444 -45.32 16.80 -85.54
C ARG A 444 -44.94 17.74 -86.69
N HIS A 445 -43.74 17.65 -87.24
CA HIS A 445 -43.34 18.40 -88.43
C HIS A 445 -43.88 17.73 -89.71
N GLN A 446 -43.73 16.42 -89.83
CA GLN A 446 -44.31 15.60 -90.90
C GLN A 446 -45.84 15.73 -90.93
N GLN A 447 -46.51 15.64 -89.78
CA GLN A 447 -47.96 15.81 -89.69
C GLN A 447 -48.40 17.22 -90.13
N ARG A 448 -47.60 18.27 -89.85
CA ARG A 448 -47.87 19.62 -90.35
C ARG A 448 -47.65 19.76 -91.87
N GLN A 449 -46.70 19.04 -92.46
CA GLN A 449 -46.55 18.96 -93.92
C GLN A 449 -47.75 18.24 -94.58
N ILE A 450 -48.21 17.12 -94.02
CA ILE A 450 -49.39 16.39 -94.50
C ILE A 450 -50.65 17.27 -94.42
N ILE A 451 -50.85 18.00 -93.32
CA ILE A 451 -51.98 18.95 -93.18
C ILE A 451 -51.89 20.07 -94.23
N ALA A 452 -50.69 20.56 -94.56
CA ALA A 452 -50.52 21.57 -95.62
C ALA A 452 -50.81 20.99 -97.02
N GLN A 453 -50.40 19.76 -97.31
CA GLN A 453 -50.71 19.06 -98.56
C GLN A 453 -52.21 18.81 -98.73
N ASN A 454 -52.87 18.28 -97.70
CA ASN A 454 -54.32 18.05 -97.72
C ASN A 454 -55.10 19.36 -97.96
N LYS A 455 -54.65 20.47 -97.36
CA LYS A 455 -55.30 21.77 -97.53
C LYS A 455 -55.09 22.38 -98.92
N ALA A 456 -54.02 22.04 -99.63
CA ALA A 456 -53.87 22.36 -101.05
C ALA A 456 -54.82 21.52 -101.91
N LEU A 457 -54.91 20.21 -101.64
CA LEU A 457 -55.83 19.30 -102.35
C LEU A 457 -57.31 19.68 -102.17
N GLU A 458 -57.71 20.21 -101.00
CA GLU A 458 -59.05 20.78 -100.81
C GLU A 458 -59.31 22.00 -101.72
N GLN A 459 -58.31 22.84 -101.99
CA GLN A 459 -58.46 24.00 -102.88
C GLN A 459 -58.50 23.60 -104.35
N ASP A 460 -57.68 22.63 -104.77
CA ASP A 460 -57.72 22.06 -106.13
C ASP A 460 -59.08 21.37 -106.41
N ALA A 461 -59.63 20.64 -105.44
CA ALA A 461 -60.92 19.98 -105.56
C ALA A 461 -62.08 20.98 -105.77
N ILE A 462 -62.07 22.11 -105.04
CA ILE A 462 -63.08 23.17 -105.19
C ILE A 462 -63.00 23.80 -106.60
N GLN A 463 -61.80 24.13 -107.08
CA GLN A 463 -61.63 24.70 -108.44
C GLN A 463 -62.01 23.72 -109.55
N LEU A 464 -61.79 22.41 -109.36
CA LEU A 464 -62.23 21.39 -110.31
C LEU A 464 -63.76 21.25 -110.35
N GLN A 465 -64.44 21.37 -109.21
CA GLN A 465 -65.89 21.22 -109.15
C GLN A 465 -66.61 22.42 -109.81
N GLU A 466 -66.14 23.65 -109.59
CA GLU A 466 -66.63 24.85 -110.31
C GLU A 466 -66.40 24.74 -111.83
N ARG A 467 -65.34 24.05 -112.26
CA ARG A 467 -64.99 23.87 -113.69
C ARG A 467 -65.93 22.93 -114.44
N VAL A 468 -66.58 21.99 -113.75
CA VAL A 468 -67.50 21.00 -114.36
C VAL A 468 -68.88 21.62 -114.57
N GLU A 469 -69.43 22.32 -113.56
CA GLU A 469 -70.75 22.95 -113.66
C GLU A 469 -70.82 24.04 -114.75
N GLU A 470 -69.71 24.69 -115.11
CA GLU A 470 -69.65 25.71 -116.17
C GLU A 470 -69.64 25.16 -117.62
N LEU A 471 -69.41 23.84 -117.79
CA LEU A 471 -69.31 23.19 -119.10
C LEU A 471 -70.58 22.45 -119.48
N GLU A 472 -71.21 21.71 -118.56
CA GLU A 472 -72.45 20.95 -118.84
C GLU A 472 -73.64 21.85 -119.25
N MET A 473 -73.61 23.13 -118.86
CA MET A 473 -74.62 24.14 -119.21
C MET A 473 -74.57 24.66 -120.66
N LYS A 474 -73.51 24.38 -121.44
CA LYS A 474 -73.32 24.97 -122.79
C LYS A 474 -73.67 24.05 -123.97
N GLU A 475 -73.73 22.73 -123.78
CA GLU A 475 -73.90 21.79 -124.90
C GLU A 475 -75.37 21.63 -125.35
N VAL A 476 -76.32 21.79 -124.43
CA VAL A 476 -77.76 21.51 -124.65
C VAL A 476 -78.47 22.54 -125.57
N THR A 477 -77.87 23.71 -125.82
CA THR A 477 -78.53 24.81 -126.56
C THR A 477 -78.20 24.88 -128.06
N LEU A 478 -77.23 24.11 -128.56
CA LEU A 478 -76.80 24.20 -129.97
C LEU A 478 -77.67 23.38 -130.95
N ASP A 479 -78.22 22.25 -130.50
CA ASP A 479 -78.76 21.20 -131.38
C ASP A 479 -80.15 21.55 -131.99
N ILE A 480 -81.01 22.21 -131.21
CA ILE A 480 -82.39 22.55 -131.60
C ILE A 480 -82.40 23.48 -132.84
N SER A 481 -81.50 24.46 -132.88
CA SER A 481 -81.44 25.47 -133.95
C SER A 481 -81.06 24.86 -135.31
N ARG A 482 -80.20 23.84 -135.31
CA ARG A 482 -79.75 23.14 -136.52
C ARG A 482 -80.86 22.32 -137.15
N SER A 483 -81.63 21.63 -136.32
CA SER A 483 -82.69 20.70 -136.75
C SER A 483 -83.89 21.42 -137.41
N ILE A 484 -84.26 22.62 -136.93
CA ILE A 484 -85.31 23.44 -137.55
C ILE A 484 -84.92 23.86 -138.98
N ALA A 485 -83.68 24.30 -139.18
CA ALA A 485 -83.20 24.76 -140.49
C ALA A 485 -83.18 23.64 -141.55
N ILE A 486 -82.85 22.40 -141.14
CA ILE A 486 -82.91 21.21 -142.01
C ILE A 486 -84.35 20.94 -142.47
N ALA A 487 -85.33 21.11 -141.58
CA ALA A 487 -86.74 20.88 -141.91
C ALA A 487 -87.31 21.95 -142.86
N PHE A 488 -87.00 23.24 -142.65
CA PHE A 488 -87.36 24.31 -143.62
C PHE A 488 -86.80 24.01 -145.02
N ALA A 489 -85.49 23.73 -145.11
CA ALA A 489 -84.84 23.45 -146.39
C ALA A 489 -85.27 22.13 -147.06
N ALA A 490 -86.04 21.27 -146.36
CA ALA A 490 -86.70 20.11 -146.97
C ALA A 490 -88.09 20.49 -147.52
N ILE A 491 -88.84 21.32 -146.81
CA ILE A 491 -90.13 21.89 -147.25
C ILE A 491 -89.94 22.65 -148.56
N ASP A 492 -88.99 23.59 -148.64
CA ASP A 492 -88.79 24.42 -149.83
C ASP A 492 -88.56 23.55 -151.09
N ARG A 493 -87.72 22.50 -150.95
CA ARG A 493 -87.45 21.53 -152.02
C ARG A 493 -88.66 20.68 -152.39
N TYR A 494 -89.51 20.30 -151.44
CA TYR A 494 -90.79 19.63 -151.72
C TYR A 494 -91.74 20.54 -152.51
N ILE A 495 -91.88 21.80 -152.09
CA ILE A 495 -92.76 22.79 -152.70
C ILE A 495 -92.29 23.12 -154.14
N ASP A 496 -90.99 23.36 -154.36
CA ASP A 496 -90.42 23.62 -155.69
C ASP A 496 -90.38 22.39 -156.61
N ALA A 497 -90.29 21.18 -156.06
CA ALA A 497 -90.46 19.94 -156.84
C ALA A 497 -91.92 19.81 -157.33
N LYS A 498 -92.88 20.09 -156.44
CA LYS A 498 -94.32 19.98 -156.69
C LYS A 498 -94.84 21.07 -157.63
N LYS A 499 -94.43 22.34 -157.45
CA LYS A 499 -94.64 23.44 -158.42
C LYS A 499 -94.07 23.09 -159.80
N GLY A 500 -92.89 22.49 -159.85
CA GLY A 500 -92.19 22.14 -161.08
C GLY A 500 -92.63 20.82 -161.75
N GLY A 501 -93.68 20.15 -161.27
CA GLY A 501 -94.16 18.88 -161.84
C GLY A 501 -93.16 17.73 -161.79
N ARG A 502 -92.16 17.79 -160.91
CA ARG A 502 -91.10 16.76 -160.76
C ARG A 502 -91.51 15.71 -159.72
N HIS A 503 -90.90 14.53 -159.79
CA HIS A 503 -91.08 13.47 -158.77
C HIS A 503 -90.76 14.03 -157.38
N TYR A 504 -91.77 14.16 -156.51
CA TYR A 504 -91.68 14.89 -155.26
C TYR A 504 -91.77 13.99 -154.02
N GLU A 505 -92.10 12.71 -154.18
CA GLU A 505 -92.30 11.75 -153.09
C GLU A 505 -91.00 11.44 -152.31
N SER A 506 -89.84 11.73 -152.90
CA SER A 506 -88.54 11.68 -152.22
C SER A 506 -88.40 12.83 -151.21
N PHE A 507 -88.67 14.07 -151.63
CA PHE A 507 -88.64 15.27 -150.77
C PHE A 507 -89.77 15.26 -149.72
N TRP A 508 -90.93 14.68 -150.05
CA TRP A 508 -91.99 14.38 -149.10
C TRP A 508 -91.48 13.57 -147.91
N LYS A 509 -90.88 12.40 -148.19
CA LYS A 509 -90.35 11.49 -147.18
C LYS A 509 -89.19 12.12 -146.38
N GLN A 510 -88.33 12.90 -147.04
CA GLN A 510 -87.28 13.67 -146.35
C GLN A 510 -87.86 14.71 -145.37
N THR A 511 -88.93 15.41 -145.77
CA THR A 511 -89.55 16.43 -144.91
C THR A 511 -90.21 15.82 -143.67
N ILE A 512 -90.88 14.66 -143.82
CA ILE A 512 -91.44 13.91 -142.68
C ILE A 512 -90.35 13.39 -141.75
N ALA A 513 -89.23 12.89 -142.31
CA ALA A 513 -88.09 12.44 -141.51
C ALA A 513 -87.45 13.61 -140.73
N ALA A 514 -87.23 14.75 -141.38
CA ALA A 514 -86.70 15.95 -140.75
C ALA A 514 -87.62 16.50 -139.65
N PHE A 515 -88.94 16.48 -139.87
CA PHE A 515 -89.92 16.90 -138.86
C PHE A 515 -89.92 15.98 -137.62
N LYS A 516 -89.87 14.66 -137.82
CA LYS A 516 -89.79 13.68 -136.71
C LYS A 516 -88.52 13.82 -135.89
N ALA A 517 -87.43 14.30 -136.47
CA ALA A 517 -86.17 14.55 -135.77
C ALA A 517 -86.21 15.77 -134.83
N LEU A 518 -87.19 16.67 -134.96
CA LEU A 518 -87.26 17.91 -134.17
C LEU A 518 -87.47 17.70 -132.67
N ASN A 519 -88.10 16.57 -132.28
CA ASN A 519 -88.39 16.04 -130.92
C ASN A 519 -88.95 17.01 -129.84
N ASN A 520 -89.17 18.27 -130.20
CA ASN A 520 -89.50 19.37 -129.31
C ASN A 520 -90.69 20.15 -129.89
N ARG A 521 -91.78 20.21 -129.12
CA ARG A 521 -93.04 20.85 -129.56
C ARG A 521 -92.89 22.29 -130.04
N ILE A 522 -91.91 23.05 -129.55
CA ILE A 522 -91.64 24.44 -129.95
C ILE A 522 -91.01 24.49 -131.35
N ALA A 523 -90.07 23.58 -131.63
CA ALA A 523 -89.47 23.40 -132.94
C ALA A 523 -90.50 22.88 -133.96
N GLU A 524 -91.23 21.82 -133.61
CA GLU A 524 -92.35 21.26 -134.39
C GLU A 524 -93.37 22.35 -134.75
N SER A 525 -93.80 23.17 -133.78
CA SER A 525 -94.79 24.24 -134.01
C SER A 525 -94.29 25.35 -134.92
N SER A 526 -92.97 25.60 -134.96
CA SER A 526 -92.35 26.57 -135.87
C SER A 526 -92.33 26.04 -137.30
N VAL A 527 -91.97 24.77 -137.50
CA VAL A 527 -91.96 24.11 -138.82
C VAL A 527 -93.38 23.91 -139.36
N MET A 528 -94.36 23.61 -138.51
CA MET A 528 -95.78 23.57 -138.90
C MET A 528 -96.32 24.93 -139.38
N LYS A 529 -95.81 26.05 -138.85
CA LYS A 529 -96.19 27.39 -139.35
C LYS A 529 -95.57 27.66 -140.72
N TYR A 530 -94.29 27.32 -140.89
CA TYR A 530 -93.55 27.54 -142.13
C TYR A 530 -94.14 26.74 -143.30
N LEU A 531 -94.37 25.44 -143.11
CA LEU A 531 -94.99 24.58 -144.13
C LEU A 531 -96.35 25.11 -144.57
N LYS A 532 -97.18 25.58 -143.64
CA LYS A 532 -98.52 26.06 -143.98
C LYS A 532 -98.48 27.27 -144.92
N VAL A 533 -97.55 28.20 -144.72
CA VAL A 533 -97.39 29.39 -145.60
C VAL A 533 -97.02 28.98 -147.03
N HIS A 534 -96.19 27.95 -147.19
CA HIS A 534 -95.78 27.48 -148.52
C HIS A 534 -96.80 26.52 -149.17
N GLU A 535 -97.57 25.75 -148.39
CA GLU A 535 -98.67 24.93 -148.92
C GLU A 535 -99.87 25.76 -149.37
N ASP A 536 -100.08 26.97 -148.82
CA ASP A 536 -101.03 27.96 -149.36
C ASP A 536 -100.67 28.30 -150.84
N GLU A 537 -99.38 28.33 -151.23
CA GLU A 537 -98.93 28.68 -152.58
C GLU A 537 -99.23 27.59 -153.64
N ILE A 538 -99.14 26.32 -153.26
CA ILE A 538 -99.50 25.17 -154.13
C ILE A 538 -100.95 24.72 -153.95
N LYS A 539 -101.68 25.30 -152.99
CA LYS A 539 -103.07 24.97 -152.62
C LYS A 539 -103.30 23.50 -152.27
N ASP A 540 -102.28 22.83 -151.78
CA ASP A 540 -102.32 21.42 -151.35
C ASP A 540 -101.66 21.28 -149.99
N TYR A 541 -102.47 20.97 -148.98
CA TYR A 541 -102.10 20.90 -147.56
C TYR A 541 -101.84 19.47 -147.07
N SER A 542 -101.62 18.54 -147.99
CA SER A 542 -101.52 17.13 -147.67
C SER A 542 -100.32 16.81 -146.76
N LEU A 543 -99.21 17.57 -146.84
CA LEU A 543 -98.06 17.37 -145.95
C LEU A 543 -98.31 17.96 -144.55
N THR A 544 -98.93 19.15 -144.45
CA THR A 544 -99.39 19.72 -143.16
C THR A 544 -100.31 18.74 -142.44
N LYS A 545 -101.18 18.04 -143.17
CA LYS A 545 -102.09 17.03 -142.60
C LYS A 545 -101.33 15.81 -142.06
N GLU A 546 -100.26 15.37 -142.71
CA GLU A 546 -99.44 14.23 -142.27
C GLU A 546 -98.47 14.60 -141.12
N LEU A 547 -97.92 15.81 -141.09
CA LEU A 547 -97.05 16.26 -139.98
C LEU A 547 -97.82 16.55 -138.68
N LYS A 548 -99.12 16.90 -138.78
CA LYS A 548 -99.92 17.25 -137.59
C LYS A 548 -100.31 16.05 -136.72
N THR A 549 -100.24 14.83 -137.23
CA THR A 549 -100.58 13.60 -136.48
C THR A 549 -99.46 13.09 -135.57
N ILE A 550 -98.29 13.76 -135.57
CA ILE A 550 -97.05 13.32 -134.92
C ILE A 550 -96.46 14.37 -133.95
N GLN A 551 -97.30 15.10 -133.20
CA GLN A 551 -96.93 16.25 -132.33
C GLN A 551 -97.23 16.03 -130.80
N THR A 552 -96.49 16.66 -129.86
CA THR A 552 -96.34 16.22 -128.42
C THR A 552 -97.03 17.05 -127.26
N PRO A 553 -97.22 16.55 -125.98
CA PRO A 553 -98.02 17.18 -124.83
C PRO A 553 -97.31 18.07 -123.71
N LYS A 554 -97.80 18.20 -122.42
CA LYS A 554 -97.33 19.15 -121.30
C LYS A 554 -97.71 18.82 -119.78
N LEU A 555 -96.97 19.30 -118.69
CA LEU A 555 -97.01 18.88 -117.20
C LEU A 555 -96.56 19.94 -116.04
N SER A 556 -96.48 19.64 -114.67
CA SER A 556 -96.05 20.56 -113.48
C SER A 556 -95.67 19.96 -112.02
N THR A 557 -95.05 20.68 -110.98
CA THR A 557 -94.44 20.19 -109.62
C THR A 557 -94.07 21.22 -108.40
N ASN A 558 -93.68 20.84 -107.09
CA ASN A 558 -92.83 21.61 -106.01
C ASN A 558 -92.30 20.99 -104.59
N LYS A 559 -91.75 21.75 -103.55
CA LYS A 559 -90.69 21.42 -102.42
C LYS A 559 -90.66 22.05 -100.90
N ARG A 560 -89.78 21.53 -99.93
CA ARG A 560 -88.76 22.18 -98.91
C ARG A 560 -88.70 22.12 -97.28
N SER A 561 -87.62 22.66 -96.58
CA SER A 561 -87.06 22.53 -95.13
C SER A 561 -86.06 23.70 -94.66
N PRO A 562 -85.15 23.84 -93.57
CA PRO A 562 -84.68 23.17 -92.24
C PRO A 562 -84.13 24.08 -90.98
N SER A 563 -83.35 23.60 -89.92
CA SER A 563 -82.17 24.22 -89.09
C SER A 563 -82.01 24.31 -87.47
N PRO A 564 -80.76 24.38 -86.83
CA PRO A 564 -80.39 24.56 -85.35
C PRO A 564 -79.11 25.46 -84.95
N GLU A 565 -78.57 25.53 -83.66
CA GLU A 565 -77.21 26.14 -83.31
C GLU A 565 -76.27 25.66 -82.08
N PRO A 566 -76.05 26.32 -80.88
CA PRO A 566 -74.69 26.72 -80.31
C PRO A 566 -74.14 26.18 -78.90
N THR A 567 -73.03 26.76 -78.30
CA THR A 567 -72.16 26.16 -77.19
C THR A 567 -71.34 27.09 -76.20
N MET A 568 -70.51 26.48 -75.29
CA MET A 568 -69.30 27.00 -74.53
C MET A 568 -69.50 27.87 -73.25
N ARG A 569 -68.58 28.13 -72.27
CA ARG A 569 -67.11 27.90 -71.90
C ARG A 569 -66.96 28.18 -70.34
N ARG A 570 -65.86 28.25 -69.52
CA ARG A 570 -64.36 28.11 -69.40
C ARG A 570 -63.99 28.10 -67.85
N PRO A 571 -62.73 28.07 -67.28
CA PRO A 571 -61.38 27.79 -67.81
C PRO A 571 -60.62 26.60 -67.18
#